data_AF-A0A7C3SL24-F1
#
_entry.id   AF-A0A7C3SL24-F1
#
_cell.length_a   1.000
_cell.length_b   1.000
_cell.length_c   1.000
_cell.angle_alpha   90.00
_cell.angle_beta   90.00
_cell.angle_gamma   90.00
#
_symmetry.space_group_name_H-M   'P 1'
#
loop_
_entity.id
_entity.type
_entity.pdbx_description
1 polymer ?
#
loop_
_entity_poly.entity_id
_entity_poly.type
_entity_poly.pdbx_seq_one_letter_code
_entity_poly.pdbx_strand_id
1 'polypeptide(L)'
;MRHRFMFFPKGLALAAGFLGILVIGWTVPVGARILTVSQPNQQIYQEPHFASPPLGAVPQGAKVTLIRQEGEWYKVDYQGTIGWLHRQAVPEAAPAKVDLSRMLFGGPVKETRTDEVALAGKGFTPEVEASYRQKNPGLNYALVDRVESFGVDPAQLQKFIREGGLNP
;
A
#
# COMPACT_ATOMS: atom_id res chain seq x y z
N MET A 1 -2.32 77.59 5.17
CA MET A 1 -2.24 77.56 6.65
C MET A 1 -1.80 76.15 7.05
N ARG A 2 -0.53 75.90 7.38
CA ARG A 2 0.02 75.80 8.77
C ARG A 2 -1.01 75.09 9.68
N HIS A 3 -0.78 73.85 10.15
CA HIS A 3 0.18 73.55 11.22
C HIS A 3 0.66 72.08 11.21
N ARG A 4 1.96 71.94 11.49
CA ARG A 4 2.65 70.75 12.00
C ARG A 4 2.66 70.88 13.52
N PHE A 5 2.35 69.84 14.30
CA PHE A 5 3.05 69.49 15.54
C PHE A 5 2.66 68.09 16.04
N MET A 6 3.69 67.47 16.59
CA MET A 6 3.90 66.06 16.93
C MET A 6 3.70 65.89 18.43
N PHE A 7 3.00 64.86 18.90
CA PHE A 7 3.17 64.35 20.28
C PHE A 7 2.72 62.88 20.39
N PHE A 8 3.70 62.00 20.58
CA PHE A 8 3.53 60.66 21.17
C PHE A 8 3.48 60.81 22.69
N PRO A 9 2.73 59.94 23.40
CA PRO A 9 3.35 59.25 24.51
C PRO A 9 3.13 57.73 24.49
N LYS A 10 4.13 57.06 25.05
CA LYS A 10 4.25 55.62 25.25
C LYS A 10 3.33 55.15 26.38
N GLY A 11 2.69 54.01 26.20
CA GLY A 11 1.97 53.28 27.25
C GLY A 11 1.90 51.80 26.90
N LEU A 12 2.84 51.04 27.45
CA LEU A 12 2.90 49.58 27.43
C LEU A 12 1.87 49.02 28.42
N ALA A 13 0.95 48.15 27.99
CA ALA A 13 0.30 47.17 28.84
C ALA A 13 -0.29 46.03 28.01
N LEU A 14 0.22 44.82 28.23
CA LEU A 14 -0.35 43.55 27.75
C LEU A 14 -1.74 43.32 28.36
N ALA A 15 -2.68 42.82 27.57
CA ALA A 15 -3.69 41.87 28.04
C ALA A 15 -4.26 41.06 26.85
N ALA A 16 -4.21 39.74 26.99
CA ALA A 16 -4.61 38.74 26.03
C ALA A 16 -6.12 38.70 25.74
N GLY A 17 -6.51 38.24 24.55
CA GLY A 17 -7.91 37.91 24.28
C GLY A 17 -8.18 37.41 22.86
N PHE A 18 -8.16 36.09 22.68
CA PHE A 18 -8.92 35.28 21.70
C PHE A 18 -8.90 35.70 20.22
N LEU A 19 -8.16 34.96 19.39
CA LEU A 19 -8.68 33.83 18.59
C LEU A 19 -9.55 34.29 17.43
N GLY A 20 -8.89 34.64 16.33
CA GLY A 20 -9.47 34.73 15.01
C GLY A 20 -8.46 34.20 13.98
N ILE A 21 -7.91 33.00 14.21
CA ILE A 21 -7.18 32.30 13.16
C ILE A 21 -8.22 32.02 12.07
N LEU A 22 -8.09 32.77 10.98
CA LEU A 22 -8.73 32.53 9.71
C LEU A 22 -8.29 31.14 9.22
N VAL A 23 -9.01 30.10 9.66
CA VAL A 23 -8.90 28.77 9.07
C VAL A 23 -9.50 28.89 7.68
N ILE A 24 -8.66 29.22 6.69
CA ILE A 24 -8.96 28.96 5.29
C ILE A 24 -9.00 27.43 5.21
N GLY A 25 -10.18 26.87 5.45
CA GLY A 25 -10.44 25.46 5.29
C GLY A 25 -10.20 25.12 3.83
N TRP A 26 -9.10 24.46 3.54
CA TRP A 26 -9.06 23.62 2.35
C TRP A 26 -10.10 22.53 2.56
N THR A 27 -11.29 22.75 2.02
CA THR A 27 -12.27 21.69 1.84
C THR A 27 -11.64 20.72 0.85
N VAL A 28 -10.99 19.67 1.35
CA VAL A 28 -10.67 18.51 0.52
C VAL A 28 -12.02 17.90 0.16
N PRO A 29 -12.44 17.91 -1.12
CA PRO A 29 -13.75 17.38 -1.48
C PRO A 29 -13.85 15.92 -1.04
N VAL A 30 -14.88 15.63 -0.25
CA VAL A 30 -15.20 14.29 0.26
C VAL A 30 -15.58 13.43 -0.94
N GLY A 31 -14.59 12.73 -1.50
CA GLY A 31 -14.66 12.06 -2.80
C GLY A 31 -13.30 12.01 -3.52
N ALA A 32 -12.32 12.79 -3.06
CA ALA A 32 -10.98 12.79 -3.64
C ALA A 32 -10.16 11.60 -3.14
N ARG A 33 -9.60 10.83 -4.09
CA ARG A 33 -8.77 9.66 -3.78
C ARG A 33 -7.36 10.12 -3.43
N ILE A 34 -6.96 9.95 -2.17
CA ILE A 34 -5.61 10.29 -1.71
C ILE A 34 -4.66 9.13 -2.06
N LEU A 35 -3.55 9.45 -2.71
CA LEU A 35 -2.46 8.52 -3.02
C LEU A 35 -1.25 8.84 -2.15
N THR A 36 -0.49 7.80 -1.78
CA THR A 36 0.77 7.95 -1.05
C THR A 36 1.92 7.66 -1.98
N VAL A 37 2.87 8.60 -2.09
CA VAL A 37 4.08 8.42 -2.88
C VAL A 37 4.98 7.39 -2.20
N SER A 38 5.32 6.30 -2.88
CA SER A 38 6.15 5.23 -2.30
C SER A 38 7.63 5.34 -2.64
N GLN A 39 7.97 6.01 -3.74
CA GLN A 39 9.34 6.13 -4.24
C GLN A 39 9.98 7.46 -3.81
N PRO A 40 11.29 7.48 -3.53
CA PRO A 40 12.04 8.72 -3.33
C PRO A 40 12.26 9.46 -4.67
N ASN A 41 12.69 10.73 -4.58
CA ASN A 41 13.11 11.57 -5.71
C ASN A 41 12.05 11.76 -6.83
N GLN A 42 10.77 11.82 -6.45
CA GLN A 42 9.71 12.03 -7.43
C GLN A 42 9.53 13.51 -7.74
N GLN A 43 9.12 13.80 -8.98
CA GLN A 43 8.85 15.15 -9.44
C GLN A 43 7.43 15.22 -9.99
N ILE A 44 6.78 16.36 -9.77
CA ILE A 44 5.54 16.73 -10.45
C ILE A 44 5.92 17.48 -11.72
N TYR A 45 5.27 17.14 -12.82
CA TYR A 45 5.49 17.73 -14.14
C TYR A 45 4.29 18.58 -14.57
N GLN A 46 4.53 19.56 -15.44
CA GLN A 46 3.46 20.39 -16.00
C GLN A 46 2.58 19.64 -17.01
N GLU A 47 3.16 18.69 -17.74
CA GLU A 47 2.52 17.85 -18.75
C GLU A 47 2.83 16.35 -18.50
N PRO A 48 2.02 15.40 -19.02
CA PRO A 48 2.17 13.97 -18.77
C PRO A 48 3.30 13.34 -19.60
N HIS A 49 4.52 13.88 -19.50
CA HIS A 49 5.74 13.32 -20.06
C HIS A 49 6.99 13.81 -19.32
N PHE A 50 8.05 12.99 -19.30
CA PHE A 50 9.27 13.30 -18.54
C PHE A 50 10.07 14.50 -19.08
N ALA A 51 9.88 14.86 -20.35
CA ALA A 51 10.53 16.04 -20.94
C ALA A 51 9.85 17.38 -20.54
N SER A 52 8.75 17.33 -19.80
CA SER A 52 8.03 18.52 -19.34
C SER A 52 8.86 19.24 -18.26
N PRO A 53 8.72 20.57 -18.12
CA PRO A 53 9.25 21.28 -16.96
C PRO A 53 8.72 20.68 -15.64
N PRO A 54 9.58 20.41 -14.64
CA PRO A 54 9.15 19.99 -13.32
C PRO A 54 8.62 21.20 -12.53
N LEU A 55 7.48 21.02 -11.87
CA LEU A 55 6.85 22.01 -11.00
C LEU A 55 7.36 21.92 -9.56
N GLY A 56 7.85 20.76 -9.13
CA GLY A 56 8.37 20.57 -7.78
C GLY A 56 8.70 19.12 -7.45
N ALA A 57 9.48 18.93 -6.39
CA ALA A 57 9.79 17.61 -5.85
C ALA A 57 8.70 17.14 -4.89
N VAL A 58 8.40 15.84 -4.92
CA VAL A 58 7.48 15.18 -4.00
C VAL A 58 8.25 14.13 -3.22
N PRO A 59 8.36 14.28 -1.89
CA PRO A 59 9.08 13.32 -1.07
C PRO A 59 8.30 12.01 -0.95
N GLN A 60 9.03 10.94 -0.66
CA GLN A 60 8.42 9.67 -0.27
C GLN A 60 7.51 9.85 0.96
N GLY A 61 6.37 9.18 0.97
CA GLY A 61 5.36 9.28 2.02
C GLY A 61 4.44 10.50 1.89
N ALA A 62 4.67 11.38 0.90
CA ALA A 62 3.77 12.47 0.62
C ALA A 62 2.38 11.97 0.22
N LYS A 63 1.36 12.67 0.72
CA LYS A 63 -0.04 12.45 0.34
C LYS A 63 -0.39 13.43 -0.77
N VAL A 64 -0.81 12.90 -1.90
CA VAL A 64 -1.27 13.67 -3.06
C VAL A 64 -2.72 13.32 -3.34
N THR A 65 -3.50 14.30 -3.80
CA THR A 65 -4.91 14.09 -4.12
C THR A 65 -5.03 13.78 -5.61
N LEU A 66 -5.54 12.61 -5.98
CA LEU A 66 -5.78 12.26 -7.37
C LEU A 66 -6.97 13.05 -7.93
N ILE A 67 -6.72 13.83 -8.98
CA ILE A 67 -7.73 14.58 -9.73
C ILE A 67 -8.21 13.74 -10.93
N ARG A 68 -7.26 13.18 -11.69
CA ARG A 68 -7.54 12.41 -12.91
C ARG A 68 -6.39 11.45 -13.23
N GLN A 69 -6.70 10.33 -13.87
CA GLN A 69 -5.73 9.47 -14.52
C GLN A 69 -5.80 9.60 -16.04
N GLU A 70 -4.65 9.74 -16.70
CA GLU A 70 -4.50 9.69 -18.15
C GLU A 70 -3.33 8.76 -18.50
N GLY A 71 -3.64 7.55 -18.95
CA GLY A 71 -2.65 6.51 -19.21
C GLY A 71 -1.81 6.18 -17.97
N GLU A 72 -0.49 6.34 -18.09
CA GLU A 72 0.49 6.11 -17.03
C GLU A 72 0.76 7.36 -16.16
N TRP A 73 -0.04 8.42 -16.33
CA TRP A 73 0.14 9.69 -15.62
C TRP A 73 -1.09 10.05 -14.80
N TYR A 74 -0.84 10.47 -13.57
CA TYR A 74 -1.86 10.90 -12.63
C TYR A 74 -1.78 12.40 -12.46
N LYS A 75 -2.85 13.10 -12.82
CA LYS A 75 -3.02 14.50 -12.47
C LYS A 75 -3.38 14.57 -11.00
N VAL A 76 -2.52 15.22 -10.22
CA VAL A 76 -2.62 15.29 -8.77
C VAL A 76 -2.59 16.73 -8.28
N ASP A 77 -3.22 16.98 -7.15
CA ASP A 77 -2.99 18.15 -6.31
C ASP A 77 -2.03 17.74 -5.19
N TYR A 78 -0.87 18.40 -5.13
CA TYR A 78 0.05 18.32 -4.02
C TYR A 78 0.24 19.69 -3.39
N GLN A 79 -0.30 19.87 -2.18
CA GLN A 79 -0.19 21.13 -1.43
C GLN A 79 -0.59 22.36 -2.28
N GLY A 80 -1.65 22.24 -3.07
CA GLY A 80 -2.16 23.31 -3.94
C GLY A 80 -1.43 23.44 -5.28
N THR A 81 -0.40 22.63 -5.51
CA THR A 81 0.27 22.51 -6.81
C THR A 81 -0.39 21.41 -7.63
N ILE A 82 -1.06 21.80 -8.71
CA ILE A 82 -1.68 20.86 -9.64
C ILE A 82 -0.67 20.50 -10.73
N GLY A 83 -0.39 19.21 -10.91
CA GLY A 83 0.46 18.73 -12.00
C GLY A 83 0.37 17.22 -12.19
N TRP A 84 1.31 16.67 -12.95
CA TRP A 84 1.34 15.29 -13.38
C TRP A 84 2.42 14.51 -12.63
N LEU A 85 2.01 13.38 -12.08
CA LEU A 85 2.89 12.43 -11.40
C LEU A 85 2.82 11.09 -12.13
N HIS A 86 3.96 10.49 -12.44
CA HIS A 86 3.98 9.19 -13.09
C HIS A 86 3.42 8.11 -12.15
N ARG A 87 2.60 7.19 -12.67
CA ARG A 87 1.91 6.14 -11.90
C ARG A 87 2.85 5.31 -11.02
N GLN A 88 4.08 5.07 -11.47
CA GLN A 88 5.07 4.31 -10.68
C GLN A 88 5.42 4.95 -9.33
N ALA A 89 5.28 6.27 -9.21
CA ALA A 89 5.52 7.00 -7.96
C ALA A 89 4.49 6.66 -6.87
N VAL A 90 3.29 6.25 -7.29
CA VAL A 90 2.09 6.08 -6.46
C VAL A 90 1.45 4.73 -6.79
N PRO A 91 2.07 3.61 -6.37
CA PRO A 91 1.49 2.29 -6.55
C PRO A 91 0.08 2.27 -5.96
N GLU A 92 -0.86 1.88 -6.80
CA GLU A 92 -2.26 1.87 -6.49
C GLU A 92 -2.53 0.74 -5.48
N ALA A 93 -2.78 1.13 -4.24
CA ALA A 93 -2.74 0.30 -3.04
C ALA A 93 -1.32 -0.08 -2.60
N ALA A 94 -1.14 -0.14 -1.27
CA ALA A 94 0.02 -0.80 -0.68
C ALA A 94 0.21 -2.15 -1.40
N PRO A 95 1.46 -2.58 -1.67
CA PRO A 95 1.68 -3.91 -2.23
C PRO A 95 0.82 -4.87 -1.39
N ALA A 96 -0.12 -5.56 -2.04
CA ALA A 96 -0.96 -6.52 -1.36
C ALA A 96 0.00 -7.39 -0.56
N LYS A 97 -0.11 -7.33 0.77
CA LYS A 97 0.81 -8.02 1.66
C LYS A 97 0.93 -9.44 1.14
N VAL A 98 2.10 -9.76 0.62
CA VAL A 98 2.33 -11.03 -0.04
C VAL A 98 2.39 -12.00 1.11
N ASP A 99 1.25 -12.62 1.40
CA ASP A 99 1.14 -13.60 2.46
C ASP A 99 1.95 -14.82 2.04
N LEU A 100 3.22 -14.80 2.43
CA LEU A 100 4.18 -15.85 2.16
C LEU A 100 3.68 -17.18 2.72
N SER A 101 2.94 -17.16 3.82
CA SER A 101 2.32 -18.35 4.41
C SER A 101 1.27 -18.92 3.45
N ARG A 102 0.42 -18.07 2.89
CA ARG A 102 -0.58 -18.45 1.88
C ARG A 102 0.05 -18.96 0.58
N MET A 103 1.20 -18.42 0.18
CA MET A 103 1.90 -18.84 -1.05
C MET A 103 2.65 -20.17 -0.88
N LEU A 104 3.27 -20.40 0.28
CA LEU A 104 4.06 -21.62 0.53
C LEU A 104 3.19 -22.81 0.93
N PHE A 105 2.11 -22.56 1.68
CA PHE A 105 1.32 -23.63 2.30
C PHE A 105 -0.14 -23.65 1.83
N GLY A 106 -0.52 -22.75 0.92
CA GLY A 106 -1.92 -22.55 0.54
C GLY A 106 -2.69 -21.81 1.65
N GLY A 107 -3.68 -21.01 1.26
CA GLY A 107 -4.66 -20.48 2.21
C GLY A 107 -5.84 -21.44 2.36
N PRO A 108 -6.67 -21.30 3.41
CA PRO A 108 -7.94 -22.02 3.47
C PRO A 108 -8.81 -21.58 2.29
N VAL A 109 -8.84 -22.39 1.24
CA VAL A 109 -9.78 -22.23 0.13
C VAL A 109 -11.09 -22.82 0.59
N LYS A 110 -12.17 -22.04 0.53
CA LYS A 110 -13.52 -22.58 0.66
C LYS A 110 -13.84 -23.33 -0.64
N GLU A 111 -13.41 -24.59 -0.70
CA GLU A 111 -13.60 -25.47 -1.85
C GLU A 111 -15.09 -25.60 -2.17
N THR A 112 -15.47 -25.31 -3.42
CA THR A 112 -16.89 -25.33 -3.82
C THR A 112 -17.31 -26.58 -4.57
N ARG A 113 -16.40 -27.51 -4.90
CA ARG A 113 -16.70 -28.91 -5.27
C ARG A 113 -15.41 -29.69 -5.46
N THR A 114 -15.38 -30.89 -4.91
CA THR A 114 -14.29 -31.88 -4.98
C THR A 114 -13.87 -32.19 -6.43
N ASP A 115 -14.78 -32.01 -7.38
CA ASP A 115 -14.57 -32.32 -8.81
C ASP A 115 -13.66 -31.31 -9.53
N GLU A 116 -13.62 -30.04 -9.11
CA GLU A 116 -12.76 -29.02 -9.73
C GLU A 116 -11.30 -29.15 -9.27
N VAL A 117 -11.10 -29.64 -8.04
CA VAL A 117 -9.78 -29.88 -7.44
C VAL A 117 -9.08 -31.06 -8.12
N ALA A 118 -9.83 -32.09 -8.50
CA ALA A 118 -9.31 -33.30 -9.15
C ALA A 118 -8.76 -33.07 -10.57
N LEU A 119 -9.22 -32.02 -11.28
CA LEU A 119 -8.75 -31.69 -12.64
C LEU A 119 -7.54 -30.76 -12.64
N ALA A 120 -7.41 -29.89 -11.62
CA ALA A 120 -6.31 -28.94 -11.47
C ALA A 120 -5.10 -29.53 -10.71
N GLY A 121 -5.34 -30.46 -9.78
CA GLY A 121 -4.31 -31.23 -9.08
C GLY A 121 -4.05 -32.54 -9.80
N LYS A 122 -2.79 -32.85 -10.11
CA LYS A 122 -2.34 -34.07 -10.82
C LYS A 122 -2.60 -35.39 -10.05
N GLY A 123 -3.86 -35.71 -9.72
CA GLY A 123 -4.26 -36.99 -9.14
C GLY A 123 -3.92 -37.21 -7.66
N PHE A 124 -3.66 -36.15 -6.89
CA PHE A 124 -3.38 -36.25 -5.45
C PHE A 124 -4.66 -36.00 -4.64
N THR A 125 -5.62 -36.91 -4.76
CA THR A 125 -6.83 -36.90 -3.91
C THR A 125 -6.81 -38.11 -2.96
N PRO A 126 -7.47 -38.01 -1.79
CA PRO A 126 -7.53 -39.13 -0.84
C PRO A 126 -8.07 -40.43 -1.46
N GLU A 127 -8.99 -40.33 -2.42
CA GLU A 127 -9.61 -41.49 -3.09
C GLU A 127 -8.64 -42.19 -4.04
N VAL A 128 -7.84 -41.42 -4.79
CA VAL A 128 -6.80 -41.98 -5.67
C VAL A 128 -5.73 -42.67 -4.82
N GLU A 129 -5.34 -42.05 -3.73
CA GLU A 129 -4.34 -42.61 -2.83
C GLU A 129 -4.83 -43.91 -2.17
N ALA A 130 -6.08 -43.95 -1.70
CA ALA A 130 -6.68 -45.16 -1.15
C ALA A 130 -6.71 -46.31 -2.17
N SER A 131 -7.10 -46.03 -3.42
CA SER A 131 -7.06 -47.03 -4.50
C SER A 131 -5.63 -47.49 -4.82
N TYR A 132 -4.66 -46.57 -4.77
CA TYR A 132 -3.25 -46.87 -5.02
C TYR A 132 -2.62 -47.71 -3.91
N ARG A 133 -2.92 -47.38 -2.64
CA ARG A 133 -2.56 -48.15 -1.44
C ARG A 133 -3.07 -49.59 -1.52
N GLN A 134 -4.32 -49.77 -1.97
CA GLN A 134 -4.92 -51.09 -2.14
C GLN A 134 -4.20 -51.92 -3.22
N LYS A 135 -3.84 -51.31 -4.35
CA LYS A 135 -3.18 -52.00 -5.48
C LYS A 135 -1.69 -52.24 -5.25
N ASN A 136 -1.05 -51.45 -4.39
CA ASN A 136 0.39 -51.49 -4.16
C ASN A 136 0.72 -51.59 -2.65
N PRO A 137 0.30 -52.65 -1.93
CA PRO A 137 0.48 -52.75 -0.48
C PRO A 137 1.94 -52.86 -0.03
N GLY A 138 2.87 -53.18 -0.94
CA GLY A 138 4.31 -53.31 -0.65
C GLY A 138 5.09 -51.99 -0.63
N LEU A 139 4.45 -50.86 -0.91
CA LEU A 139 5.10 -49.54 -0.86
C LEU A 139 5.07 -48.96 0.56
N ASN A 140 6.06 -48.11 0.88
CA ASN A 140 6.16 -47.48 2.19
C ASN A 140 5.36 -46.18 2.26
N TYR A 141 4.07 -46.29 2.56
CA TYR A 141 3.17 -45.14 2.72
C TYR A 141 3.47 -44.29 3.95
N ALA A 142 4.21 -44.82 4.93
CA ALA A 142 4.58 -44.05 6.12
C ALA A 142 5.45 -42.83 5.80
N LEU A 143 6.16 -42.84 4.67
CA LEU A 143 6.89 -41.65 4.18
C LEU A 143 5.94 -40.59 3.64
N VAL A 144 4.87 -40.99 2.97
CA VAL A 144 3.82 -40.09 2.47
C VAL A 144 3.10 -39.47 3.66
N ASP A 145 2.62 -40.29 4.59
CA ASP A 145 1.97 -39.82 5.83
C ASP A 145 2.88 -38.85 6.62
N ARG A 146 4.19 -39.12 6.67
CA ARG A 146 5.16 -38.21 7.31
C ARG A 146 5.23 -36.84 6.63
N VAL A 147 5.22 -36.81 5.29
CA VAL A 147 5.27 -35.55 4.55
C VAL A 147 3.95 -34.80 4.66
N GLU A 148 2.82 -35.50 4.62
CA GLU A 148 1.49 -34.89 4.76
C GLU A 148 1.23 -34.33 6.16
N SER A 149 1.73 -35.01 7.20
CA SER A 149 1.64 -34.55 8.58
C SER A 149 2.66 -33.45 8.93
N PHE A 150 3.52 -33.06 7.99
CA PHE A 150 4.54 -32.04 8.25
C PHE A 150 3.90 -30.65 8.38
N GLY A 151 3.74 -30.20 9.63
CA GLY A 151 3.41 -28.82 9.96
C GLY A 151 4.65 -28.01 10.34
N VAL A 152 4.75 -26.78 9.84
CA VAL A 152 5.79 -25.84 10.30
C VAL A 152 5.31 -25.16 11.57
N ASP A 153 6.12 -25.20 12.64
CA ASP A 153 5.82 -24.49 13.87
C ASP A 153 5.68 -22.97 13.61
N PRO A 154 4.57 -22.33 14.04
CA PRO A 154 4.35 -20.92 13.78
C PRO A 154 5.44 -20.00 14.34
N ALA A 155 6.07 -20.36 15.47
CA ALA A 155 7.15 -19.56 16.04
C ALA A 155 8.45 -19.69 15.23
N GLN A 156 8.75 -20.89 14.70
CA GLN A 156 9.85 -21.09 13.77
C GLN A 156 9.65 -20.32 12.46
N LEU A 157 8.43 -20.32 11.91
CA LEU A 157 8.07 -19.53 10.73
C LEU A 157 8.25 -18.03 10.99
N GLN A 158 7.74 -17.53 12.12
CA GLN A 158 7.90 -16.12 12.51
C GLN A 158 9.37 -15.73 12.72
N LYS A 159 10.18 -16.62 13.30
CA LYS A 159 11.62 -16.42 13.43
C LYS A 159 12.29 -16.31 12.06
N PHE A 160 11.96 -17.22 11.14
CA PHE A 160 12.46 -17.20 9.77
C PHE A 160 12.09 -15.90 9.02
N ILE A 161 10.85 -15.45 9.13
CA ILE A 161 10.39 -14.19 8.51
C ILE A 161 11.22 -13.00 9.03
N ARG A 162 11.44 -12.91 10.34
CA ARG A 162 12.23 -11.83 10.95
C ARG A 162 13.71 -11.89 10.58
N GLU A 163 14.34 -13.06 10.67
CA GLU A 163 15.77 -13.24 10.37
C GLU A 163 16.07 -13.06 8.88
N GLY A 164 15.16 -13.46 8.00
CA GLY A 164 15.29 -13.28 6.55
C GLY A 164 14.96 -11.87 6.06
N GLY A 165 14.56 -10.95 6.94
CA GLY A 165 14.12 -9.61 6.56
C GLY A 165 12.91 -9.63 5.61
N LEU A 166 12.11 -10.71 5.65
CA LEU A 166 10.94 -10.87 4.82
C LEU A 166 9.85 -9.98 5.41
N ASN A 167 9.34 -9.04 4.62
CA ASN A 167 8.29 -8.12 5.04
C ASN A 167 7.01 -8.43 4.24
N PRO A 168 6.30 -9.53 4.60
CA PRO A 168 5.10 -9.96 3.89
C PRO A 168 3.98 -8.92 3.97
#